data_AF-A0A3D1XRH3-F1
#
_entry.id   AF-A0A3D1XRH3-F1
#
_cell.length_a   1.000
_cell.length_b   1.000
_cell.length_c   1.000
_cell.angle_alpha   90.00
_cell.angle_beta   90.00
_cell.angle_gamma   90.00
#
_symmetry.space_group_name_H-M   'P 1'
#
loop_
_entity.id
_entity.type
_entity.pdbx_description
1 polymer ?
#
loop_
_entity_poly.entity_id
_entity_poly.type
_entity_poly.pdbx_seq_one_letter_code
_entity_poly.pdbx_strand_id
1 'polypeptide(L)'
;TYGSYLPERENLASATVYVVIFDTMIALLVGMVIFPAVFAMGLQPTEGPSLVFSVLPTVFVNIPFGNLVSIIFFALLAIAAITSGISLLEVVVAYFIDQRKW
;
A
#
# COMPACT_ATOMS: atom_id res chain seq x y z
N THR A 1 0.51 -2.57 18.76
CA THR A 1 1.37 -3.74 18.65
C THR A 1 2.76 -3.35 18.20
N TYR A 2 2.97 -2.77 17.01
CA TYR A 2 4.34 -2.28 16.67
C TYR A 2 4.95 -1.29 17.66
N GLY A 3 4.17 -0.33 18.17
CA GLY A 3 4.67 0.63 19.16
C GLY A 3 5.12 0.03 20.50
N SER A 4 4.66 -1.17 20.87
CA SER A 4 5.13 -1.85 22.10
C SER A 4 6.48 -2.55 21.92
N TYR A 5 6.98 -2.65 20.69
CA TYR A 5 8.31 -3.19 20.38
C TYR A 5 9.38 -2.09 20.18
N LEU A 6 9.01 -0.81 20.26
CA LEU A 6 9.96 0.31 20.15
C LEU A 6 10.67 0.57 21.50
N PRO A 7 11.98 0.91 21.49
CA PRO A 7 12.69 1.34 22.70
C PRO A 7 12.08 2.62 23.28
N GLU A 8 12.01 2.75 24.61
CA GLU A 8 11.44 3.92 25.32
C GLU A 8 12.09 5.28 24.95
N ARG A 9 13.25 5.26 24.28
CA ARG A 9 13.97 6.46 23.82
C ARG A 9 13.53 6.97 22.44
N GLU A 10 12.68 6.26 21.71
CA GLU A 10 12.20 6.73 20.42
C GLU A 10 11.01 7.69 20.54
N ASN A 11 11.06 8.77 19.76
CA ASN A 11 10.00 9.77 19.72
C ASN A 11 8.87 9.29 18.79
N LEU A 12 7.88 8.63 19.40
CA LEU A 12 6.67 8.12 18.74
C LEU A 12 5.88 9.21 18.01
N ALA A 13 5.88 10.44 18.53
CA ALA A 13 5.16 11.56 17.91
C ALA A 13 5.81 11.95 16.58
N SER A 14 7.14 12.07 16.53
CA SER A 14 7.85 12.34 15.27
C SER A 14 7.68 11.21 14.25
N ALA A 15 7.81 9.95 14.67
CA ALA A 15 7.65 8.80 13.79
C ALA A 15 6.25 8.76 13.16
N THR A 16 5.22 9.01 13.97
CA THR A 16 3.82 9.04 13.51
C THR A 16 3.59 10.16 12.49
N VAL A 17 4.13 11.36 12.75
CA VAL A 17 4.01 12.48 11.82
C VAL A 17 4.63 12.15 10.46
N TYR A 18 5.82 11.54 10.45
CA TYR A 18 6.44 11.11 9.19
C TYR A 18 5.56 10.11 8.44
N VAL A 19 5.08 9.07 9.12
CA VAL A 19 4.23 8.04 8.50
C VAL A 19 2.99 8.67 7.86
N VAL A 20 2.27 9.54 8.57
CA VAL A 20 1.06 10.20 8.06
C VAL A 20 1.36 11.08 6.84
N ILE A 21 2.45 11.85 6.88
CA ILE A 21 2.83 12.73 5.77
C ILE A 21 3.18 11.90 4.53
N PHE A 22 4.00 10.86 4.68
CA PHE A 22 4.40 10.03 3.55
C PHE A 22 3.21 9.25 2.97
N ASP A 23 2.35 8.68 3.80
CA ASP A 23 1.14 7.97 3.37
C ASP A 23 0.21 8.88 2.56
N THR A 24 -0.10 10.06 3.10
CA THR A 24 -0.95 11.05 2.43
C THR A 24 -0.33 11.53 1.11
N MET A 25 0.97 11.83 1.12
CA MET A 25 1.67 12.32 -0.06
C MET A 25 1.68 11.26 -1.17
N ILE A 26 1.98 10.00 -0.84
CA ILE A 26 1.96 8.89 -1.80
C ILE A 26 0.54 8.68 -2.34
N ALA A 27 -0.49 8.72 -1.49
CA ALA A 27 -1.88 8.59 -1.91
C ALA A 27 -2.29 9.67 -2.92
N LEU A 28 -1.88 10.92 -2.69
CA LEU A 28 -2.14 12.03 -3.63
C LEU A 28 -1.41 11.84 -4.96
N LEU A 29 -0.13 11.46 -4.93
CA LEU A 29 0.66 11.19 -6.14
C LEU A 29 0.03 10.05 -6.97
N VAL A 30 -0.36 8.96 -6.32
CA VAL A 30 -1.00 7.82 -6.98
C VAL A 30 -2.35 8.23 -7.58
N GLY A 31 -3.16 9.01 -6.85
CA GLY A 31 -4.41 9.56 -7.38
C GLY A 31 -4.20 10.40 -8.64
N MET A 32 -3.18 11.27 -8.64
CA MET A 32 -2.82 12.09 -9.81
C MET A 32 -2.31 11.26 -11.00
N VAL A 33 -1.83 10.04 -10.80
CA VAL A 33 -1.42 9.14 -11.88
C VAL A 33 -2.60 8.31 -12.39
N ILE A 34 -3.39 7.72 -11.48
CA ILE A 34 -4.47 6.79 -11.82
C ILE A 34 -5.63 7.51 -12.51
N PHE A 35 -6.09 8.67 -12.00
CA PHE A 35 -7.27 9.32 -12.59
C PHE A 35 -7.06 9.76 -14.04
N PRO A 36 -5.95 10.46 -14.41
CA PRO A 36 -5.71 10.80 -15.81
C PRO A 36 -5.56 9.58 -16.70
N ALA A 37 -4.92 8.51 -16.21
CA ALA A 37 -4.83 7.25 -16.93
C ALA A 37 -6.22 6.67 -17.22
N VAL A 38 -7.09 6.55 -16.20
CA VAL A 38 -8.48 6.06 -16.34
C VAL A 38 -9.23 6.83 -17.43
N PHE A 39 -9.18 8.16 -17.38
CA PHE A 39 -9.87 9.01 -18.36
C PHE A 39 -9.26 8.89 -19.77
N ALA A 40 -7.93 8.80 -19.88
CA ALA A 40 -7.25 8.62 -21.16
C ALA A 40 -7.55 7.26 -21.82
N MET A 41 -7.84 6.23 -21.01
CA MET A 41 -8.16 4.88 -21.49
C MET A 41 -9.67 4.67 -21.72
N GLY A 42 -10.52 5.65 -21.40
CA GLY A 42 -11.98 5.52 -21.48
C GLY A 42 -12.59 4.57 -20.44
N LEU A 43 -11.85 4.27 -19.36
CA LEU A 43 -12.31 3.40 -18.28
C LEU A 43 -13.22 4.18 -17.31
N GLN A 44 -14.16 3.49 -16.68
CA GLN A 44 -15.02 4.10 -15.66
C GLN A 44 -14.33 4.04 -14.29
N PRO A 45 -14.21 5.15 -13.54
CA PRO A 45 -13.57 5.16 -12.22
C PRO A 45 -14.37 4.43 -11.13
N THR A 46 -15.51 3.83 -11.47
CA THR A 46 -16.45 3.17 -10.55
C THR A 46 -16.14 1.70 -10.29
N GLU A 47 -15.10 1.13 -10.90
CA GLU A 47 -14.73 -0.29 -10.68
C GLU A 47 -14.13 -0.57 -9.28
N GLY A 48 -13.92 0.45 -8.45
CA GLY A 48 -13.43 0.25 -7.08
C GLY A 48 -12.03 -0.37 -7.05
N PRO A 49 -11.73 -1.31 -6.12
CA PRO A 49 -10.39 -1.87 -5.96
C PRO A 49 -9.83 -2.60 -7.19
N SER A 50 -10.69 -3.18 -8.04
CA SER A 50 -10.25 -3.88 -9.26
C SER A 50 -9.71 -2.92 -10.32
N LEU A 51 -10.02 -1.63 -10.23
CA LEU A 51 -9.57 -0.59 -11.15
C LEU A 51 -8.04 -0.58 -11.31
N VAL A 52 -7.31 -0.77 -10.21
CA VAL A 52 -5.84 -0.79 -10.20
C VAL A 52 -5.29 -1.94 -11.06
N PHE A 53 -5.97 -3.09 -11.06
CA PHE A 53 -5.57 -4.28 -11.81
C PHE A 53 -5.97 -4.24 -13.29
N SER A 54 -6.83 -3.30 -13.69
CA SER A 54 -7.23 -3.07 -15.08
C SER A 54 -6.46 -1.89 -15.69
N VAL A 55 -6.39 -0.77 -14.98
CA VAL A 55 -5.76 0.48 -15.45
C VAL A 55 -4.24 0.33 -15.54
N LEU A 56 -3.57 -0.15 -14.49
CA LEU A 56 -2.11 -0.13 -14.44
C LEU A 56 -1.46 -1.01 -15.52
N PRO A 57 -1.90 -2.26 -15.77
CA PRO A 57 -1.36 -3.04 -16.88
C PRO A 57 -1.54 -2.34 -18.21
N THR A 58 -2.70 -1.72 -18.43
CA THR A 58 -3.02 -1.04 -19.69
C THR A 58 -2.17 0.22 -19.88
N VAL A 59 -1.88 0.95 -18.80
CA VAL A 59 -0.91 2.06 -18.80
C VAL A 59 0.49 1.56 -19.12
N PHE A 60 0.95 0.50 -18.45
CA PHE A 60 2.30 -0.01 -18.62
C PHE A 60 2.55 -0.53 -20.03
N VAL A 61 1.57 -1.16 -20.70
CA VAL A 61 1.69 -1.60 -22.11
C VAL A 61 2.03 -0.46 -23.07
N ASN A 62 1.61 0.78 -22.76
CA ASN A 62 1.91 1.96 -23.57
C ASN A 62 3.33 2.53 -23.32
N ILE A 63 4.07 2.00 -22.35
CA ILE A 63 5.43 2.41 -22.00
C ILE A 63 6.43 1.43 -22.62
N PRO A 64 7.55 1.90 -23.20
CA PRO A 64 8.64 1.01 -23.60
C PRO A 64 9.09 0.14 -22.41
N PHE A 65 9.24 -1.16 -22.62
CA PHE A 65 9.51 -2.14 -21.54
C PHE A 65 8.40 -2.26 -20.48
N GLY A 66 7.16 -1.88 -20.82
CA GLY A 66 5.98 -1.98 -19.97
C GLY A 66 5.80 -3.28 -19.22
N ASN A 67 6.02 -4.41 -19.88
CA ASN A 67 5.92 -5.74 -19.26
C ASN A 67 6.88 -5.93 -18.09
N LEU A 68 8.11 -5.41 -18.20
CA LEU A 68 9.09 -5.49 -17.11
C LEU A 68 8.66 -4.61 -15.93
N VAL A 69 8.16 -3.40 -16.23
CA VAL A 69 7.63 -2.47 -15.22
C VAL A 69 6.42 -3.08 -14.50
N SER A 70 5.49 -3.70 -15.22
CA SER A 70 4.35 -4.41 -14.64
C SER A 70 4.78 -5.49 -13.65
N ILE A 71 5.74 -6.34 -14.03
CA ILE A 71 6.24 -7.43 -13.18
C ILE A 71 6.83 -6.87 -11.88
N ILE A 72 7.69 -5.85 -12.00
CA ILE A 72 8.33 -5.22 -10.83
C ILE A 72 7.28 -4.56 -9.95
N PHE A 73 6.34 -3.81 -10.54
CA PHE A 73 5.28 -3.13 -9.82
C PHE A 73 4.42 -4.10 -9.01
N PHE A 74 3.92 -5.16 -9.64
CA PHE A 74 3.07 -6.14 -8.94
C PHE A 74 3.84 -6.96 -7.90
N ALA A 75 5.14 -7.22 -8.13
CA ALA A 75 5.98 -7.83 -7.10
C ALA A 75 6.12 -6.93 -5.87
N LEU A 76 6.37 -5.64 -6.06
CA LEU A 76 6.43 -4.66 -4.97
C LEU A 76 5.07 -4.50 -4.27
N LEU A 77 3.98 -4.46 -5.03
CA LEU A 77 2.61 -4.39 -4.50
C LEU A 77 2.30 -5.62 -3.64
N ALA A 78 2.69 -6.82 -4.09
CA ALA A 78 2.51 -8.05 -3.33
C ALA A 78 3.30 -8.02 -2.02
N ILE A 79 4.56 -7.59 -2.04
CA ILE A 79 5.37 -7.44 -0.83
C ILE A 79 4.71 -6.45 0.15
N ALA A 80 4.25 -5.29 -0.34
CA ALA A 80 3.57 -4.29 0.49
C ALA A 80 2.25 -4.80 1.09
N ALA A 81 1.50 -5.60 0.33
CA ALA A 81 0.28 -6.24 0.82
C ALA A 81 0.59 -7.29 1.90
N ILE A 82 1.65 -8.10 1.72
CA ILE A 82 2.08 -9.11 2.69
C ILE A 82 2.53 -8.45 3.99
N THR A 83 3.37 -7.42 3.94
CA THR A 83 3.86 -6.74 5.16
C THR A 83 2.71 -6.08 5.92
N SER A 84 1.76 -5.47 5.22
CA SER A 84 0.54 -4.92 5.83
C SER A 84 -0.33 -6.03 6.43
N GLY A 85 -0.45 -7.17 5.76
CA GLY A 85 -1.17 -8.34 6.27
C GLY A 85 -0.54 -8.91 7.54
N ILE A 86 0.79 -8.99 7.61
CA ILE A 86 1.53 -9.41 8.81
C ILE A 86 1.23 -8.45 9.97
N SER A 87 1.25 -7.13 9.73
CA SER A 87 0.91 -6.13 10.75
C SER A 87 -0.48 -6.34 11.34
N LEU A 88 -1.48 -6.62 10.50
CA LEU A 88 -2.85 -6.87 10.94
C LEU A 88 -2.96 -8.19 11.73
N LEU A 89 -2.27 -9.24 11.27
CA LEU A 89 -2.25 -10.53 11.95
C LEU A 89 -1.63 -10.42 13.35
N GLU A 90 -0.55 -9.64 13.48
CA GLU A 90 0.16 -9.42 14.75
C GLU A 90 -0.76 -8.85 15.83
N VAL A 91 -1.69 -7.97 15.48
CA VAL A 91 -2.70 -7.42 16.42
C VAL A 91 -3.58 -8.53 17.00
N VAL A 92 -4.05 -9.45 16.15
CA VAL A 92 -4.91 -10.57 16.58
C VAL A 92 -4.10 -11.55 17.43
N VAL A 93 -2.90 -11.94 16.96
CA VAL A 93 -2.04 -12.90 17.66
C VAL A 93 -1.62 -12.37 19.03
N ALA A 94 -1.17 -11.11 19.12
CA ALA A 94 -0.77 -10.50 20.39
C ALA A 94 -1.94 -10.47 21.39
N TYR A 95 -3.16 -10.17 20.93
CA TYR A 95 -4.35 -10.21 21.78
C TYR A 95 -4.61 -11.61 22.35
N PHE A 96 -4.48 -12.67 21.55
CA PHE A 96 -4.67 -14.05 22.04
C PHE A 96 -3.58 -14.47 23.03
N ILE A 97 -2.32 -14.13 22.76
CA ILE A 97 -1.21 -14.45 23.65
C ILE A 97 -1.38 -13.73 25.00
N ASP A 98 -1.63 -12.42 24.98
CA ASP A 98 -1.69 -11.61 26.20
C ASP A 98 -2.95 -11.89 27.05
N GLN A 99 -4.12 -12.04 26.42
CA GLN A 99 -5.40 -12.17 27.13
C GLN A 99 -5.85 -13.61 27.35
N ARG A 100 -5.47 -14.54 26.47
CA ARG A 100 -5.89 -15.95 26.56
C ARG A 100 -4.76 -16.88 27.04
N LYS A 101 -3.53 -16.38 27.22
CA LYS A 101 -2.33 -17.16 27.61
C LYS A 101 -2.13 -18.40 26.73
N TRP A 102 -2.52 -18.28 25.46
CA TRP A 102 -2.43 -19.36 24.48
C TRP A 102 -1.00 -19.46 23.94
#